data_AF-A0A7X7KB42-F1
#
_entry.id   AF-A0A7X7KB42-F1
#
_cell.length_a   1.000
_cell.length_b   1.000
_cell.length_c   1.000
_cell.angle_alpha   90.00
_cell.angle_beta   90.00
_cell.angle_gamma   90.00
#
_symmetry.space_group_name_H-M   'P 1'
#
loop_
_entity.id
_entity.type
_entity.pdbx_description
1 polymer ?
#
loop_
_entity_poly.entity_id
_entity_poly.type
_entity_poly.pdbx_seq_one_letter_code
_entity_poly.pdbx_strand_id
1 'polypeptide(L)'
;MSDVQVRPDEAVGGPGLSPRVREIIAALSLEEKLAQISGHWVDHGGNVVAPMADVMGGNSAYDEATRLGIGHLTRVYGTHPVEPGERRTWLHRA
;
A
#
# COMPACT_ATOMS: atom_id res chain seq x y z
N MET A 1 24.26 5.59 -4.46
CA MET A 1 23.25 4.70 -3.85
C MET A 1 23.90 3.34 -3.81
N SER A 2 24.22 2.84 -2.62
CA SER A 2 24.88 1.54 -2.42
C SER A 2 24.07 0.41 -3.06
N ASP A 3 24.76 -0.61 -3.57
CA ASP A 3 24.12 -1.84 -4.06
C ASP A 3 23.29 -2.48 -2.95
N VAL A 4 21.96 -2.40 -3.08
CA VAL A 4 21.03 -3.09 -2.19
C VAL A 4 21.18 -4.58 -2.44
N GLN A 5 21.80 -5.30 -1.50
CA GLN A 5 21.90 -6.75 -1.54
C GLN A 5 20.53 -7.37 -1.22
N VAL A 6 19.82 -7.86 -2.24
CA VAL A 6 18.55 -8.57 -2.08
C VAL A 6 18.83 -9.96 -1.51
N ARG A 7 18.27 -10.25 -0.33
CA ARG A 7 18.33 -11.59 0.26
C ARG A 7 17.21 -12.47 -0.35
N PRO A 8 17.46 -13.78 -0.57
CA PRO A 8 16.43 -14.69 -1.03
C PRO A 8 15.32 -14.86 0.01
N ASP A 9 14.10 -15.12 -0.47
CA ASP A 9 12.87 -15.21 0.34
C ASP A 9 12.86 -16.38 1.34
N GLU A 10 13.81 -17.30 1.22
CA GLU A 10 13.96 -18.47 2.09
C GLU A 10 14.04 -18.10 3.58
N ALA A 11 14.43 -16.87 3.90
CA ALA A 11 14.49 -16.33 5.26
C ALA A 11 13.13 -15.87 5.85
N VAL A 12 12.07 -15.72 5.04
CA VAL A 12 10.76 -15.16 5.46
C VAL A 12 9.86 -16.21 6.16
N GLY A 13 10.35 -17.44 6.31
CA GLY A 13 9.57 -18.58 6.78
C GLY A 13 9.40 -18.70 8.30
N GLY A 14 8.59 -17.85 8.93
CA GLY A 14 8.14 -18.06 10.30
C GLY A 14 7.15 -19.24 10.46
N PRO A 15 7.06 -19.87 11.65
CA PRO A 15 5.98 -20.80 11.96
C PRO A 15 4.63 -20.08 11.87
N GLY A 16 3.66 -20.65 11.15
CA GLY A 16 2.29 -20.13 11.05
C GLY A 16 1.89 -19.49 9.71
N LEU A 17 2.81 -19.24 8.77
CA LEU A 17 2.42 -18.77 7.43
C LEU A 17 1.84 -19.91 6.58
N SER A 18 0.67 -19.67 5.98
CA SER A 18 0.03 -20.64 5.08
C SER A 18 0.92 -20.93 3.86
N PRO A 19 0.91 -22.17 3.32
CA PRO A 19 1.65 -22.50 2.09
C PRO A 19 1.34 -21.54 0.93
N ARG A 20 0.07 -21.19 0.76
CA ARG A 20 -0.40 -20.24 -0.26
C ARG A 20 0.28 -18.87 -0.15
N VAL A 21 0.43 -18.32 1.05
CA VAL A 21 1.09 -17.01 1.23
C VAL A 21 2.57 -17.10 0.84
N ARG A 22 3.25 -18.20 1.15
CA ARG A 22 4.66 -18.41 0.78
C ARG A 22 4.82 -18.48 -0.74
N GLU A 23 3.95 -19.22 -1.42
CA GLU A 23 3.94 -19.33 -2.88
C GLU A 23 3.69 -17.98 -3.55
N ILE A 24 2.72 -17.19 -3.04
CA ILE A 24 2.45 -15.84 -3.56
C ILE A 24 3.67 -14.95 -3.41
N ILE A 25 4.24 -14.84 -2.19
CA ILE A 25 5.38 -13.96 -1.93
C ILE A 25 6.59 -14.37 -2.78
N ALA A 26 6.87 -15.66 -2.92
CA ALA A 26 7.97 -16.17 -3.74
C ALA A 26 7.81 -15.84 -5.24
N ALA A 27 6.58 -15.69 -5.72
CA ALA A 27 6.29 -15.36 -7.12
C ALA A 27 6.35 -13.85 -7.44
N LEU A 28 6.34 -12.98 -6.42
CA LEU A 28 6.39 -11.53 -6.62
C LEU A 28 7.80 -11.06 -7.01
N SER A 29 7.87 -10.11 -7.93
CA SER A 29 9.06 -9.28 -8.19
C SER A 29 9.42 -8.44 -6.96
N LEU A 30 10.63 -7.86 -6.95
CA LEU A 30 11.07 -7.01 -5.84
C LEU A 30 10.17 -5.78 -5.70
N GLU A 31 9.80 -5.16 -6.81
CA GLU A 31 8.94 -3.98 -6.85
C GLU A 31 7.53 -4.30 -6.33
N GLU A 32 6.97 -5.46 -6.69
CA GLU A 32 5.68 -5.92 -6.16
C GLU A 32 5.76 -6.22 -4.66
N LYS A 33 6.86 -6.81 -4.16
CA LYS A 33 7.09 -7.02 -2.72
C LYS A 33 7.19 -5.70 -1.95
N LEU A 34 7.90 -4.72 -2.50
CA LEU A 34 8.00 -3.39 -1.92
C LEU A 34 6.61 -2.71 -1.89
N ALA A 35 5.79 -2.92 -2.92
CA ALA A 35 4.42 -2.40 -2.94
C ALA A 35 3.55 -3.00 -1.82
N GLN A 36 3.81 -4.22 -1.36
CA GLN A 36 3.07 -4.85 -0.25
C GLN A 36 3.33 -4.22 1.13
N ILE A 37 4.44 -3.50 1.30
CA ILE A 37 4.78 -2.85 2.59
C ILE A 37 4.55 -1.34 2.56
N SER A 38 4.04 -0.81 1.45
CA SER A 38 3.72 0.60 1.30
C SER A 38 2.27 0.89 1.73
N GLY A 39 2.05 2.12 2.19
CA GLY A 39 0.72 2.66 2.44
C GLY A 39 0.41 3.76 1.42
N HIS A 40 -0.76 3.68 0.80
CA HIS A 40 -1.25 4.72 -0.11
C HIS A 40 -2.49 5.39 0.48
N TRP A 41 -2.60 6.70 0.30
CA TRP A 41 -3.73 7.49 0.77
C TRP A 41 -4.51 7.97 -0.44
N VAL A 42 -5.71 7.45 -0.66
CA VAL A 42 -6.47 7.66 -1.92
C VAL A 42 -7.21 9.00 -1.95
N ASP A 43 -7.56 9.54 -0.78
CA ASP A 43 -8.44 10.70 -0.65
C ASP A 43 -7.76 11.84 0.12
N HIS A 44 -7.00 12.65 -0.60
CA HIS A 44 -6.19 13.73 -0.02
C HIS A 44 -7.01 14.92 0.50
N GLY A 45 -8.33 14.98 0.25
CA GLY A 45 -9.24 15.97 0.83
C GLY A 45 -8.84 17.46 0.69
N GLY A 46 -7.86 17.79 -0.15
CA GLY A 46 -7.36 19.15 -0.38
C GLY A 46 -6.67 19.85 0.80
N ASN A 47 -6.53 19.20 1.97
CA ASN A 47 -6.08 19.87 3.19
C ASN A 47 -4.64 19.54 3.56
N VAL A 48 -3.93 20.54 4.06
CA VAL A 48 -2.60 20.39 4.67
C VAL A 48 -2.77 19.72 6.03
N VAL A 49 -2.57 18.39 6.05
CA VAL A 49 -2.76 17.55 7.25
C VAL A 49 -1.45 17.22 7.97
N ALA A 50 -0.32 17.72 7.44
CA ALA A 50 1.00 17.66 8.06
C ALA A 50 1.88 18.82 7.55
N PRO A 51 2.88 19.27 8.33
CA PRO A 51 3.89 20.20 7.84
C PRO A 51 4.57 19.64 6.59
N MET A 52 4.79 20.49 5.58
CA MET A 52 5.41 20.11 4.29
C MET A 52 4.64 19.03 3.50
N ALA A 53 3.34 18.82 3.76
CA ALA A 53 2.55 17.79 3.07
C ALA A 53 2.53 17.97 1.53
N ASP A 54 2.59 19.21 1.06
CA ASP A 54 2.67 19.61 -0.34
C ASP A 54 4.04 19.33 -0.98
N VAL A 55 5.11 19.31 -0.19
CA VAL A 55 6.48 19.03 -0.64
C VAL A 55 6.82 17.55 -0.54
N MET A 56 6.19 16.81 0.39
CA MET A 56 6.50 15.40 0.68
C MET A 56 5.55 14.37 0.01
N GLY A 57 4.44 14.78 -0.61
CA GLY A 57 3.50 13.85 -1.27
C GLY A 57 3.10 14.34 -2.66
N GLY A 58 3.19 13.57 -3.73
CA GLY A 58 2.98 12.12 -3.82
C GLY A 58 1.61 11.77 -4.44
N ASN A 59 1.10 12.61 -5.34
CA ASN A 59 -0.17 12.41 -6.05
C ASN A 59 -0.02 11.43 -7.22
N SER A 60 0.44 10.19 -6.98
CA SER A 60 0.14 9.17 -7.97
C SER A 60 -1.36 8.89 -7.91
N ALA A 61 -2.02 8.95 -9.07
CA ALA A 61 -3.41 8.49 -9.16
C ALA A 61 -3.50 7.06 -8.64
N TYR A 62 -4.66 6.69 -8.09
CA TYR A 62 -4.88 5.37 -7.50
C TYR A 62 -4.43 4.24 -8.43
N ASP A 63 -4.79 4.31 -9.71
CA ASP A 63 -4.44 3.32 -10.72
C ASP A 63 -2.92 3.11 -10.85
N GLU A 64 -2.13 4.18 -10.78
CA GLU A 64 -0.66 4.08 -10.84
C GLU A 64 -0.11 3.51 -9.53
N ALA A 65 -0.67 3.92 -8.38
CA ALA A 65 -0.25 3.41 -7.08
C ALA A 65 -0.52 1.89 -6.91
N THR A 66 -1.53 1.36 -7.60
CA THR A 66 -1.90 -0.06 -7.54
C THR A 66 -1.29 -0.94 -8.64
N ARG A 67 -0.56 -0.35 -9.60
CA ARG A 67 -0.07 -1.04 -10.80
C ARG A 67 0.80 -2.28 -10.51
N LEU A 68 1.52 -2.27 -9.38
CA LEU A 68 2.38 -3.35 -8.91
C LEU A 68 1.78 -4.10 -7.70
N GLY A 69 0.46 -3.99 -7.52
CA GLY A 69 -0.22 -4.36 -6.28
C GLY A 69 -0.13 -3.25 -5.22
N ILE A 70 -0.84 -3.46 -4.10
CA ILE A 70 -0.89 -2.50 -2.99
C ILE A 70 -0.94 -3.25 -1.65
N GLY A 71 -0.15 -2.79 -0.69
CA GLY A 71 -0.17 -3.31 0.67
C GLY A 71 -1.34 -2.74 1.48
N HIS A 72 -1.32 -1.43 1.73
CA HIS A 72 -2.28 -0.78 2.61
C HIS A 72 -2.96 0.42 1.97
N LEU A 73 -4.29 0.44 2.03
CA LEU A 73 -5.07 1.67 1.92
C LEU A 73 -5.10 2.36 3.28
N THR A 74 -4.59 3.57 3.32
CA THR A 74 -4.51 4.37 4.55
C THR A 74 -5.52 5.50 4.51
N ARG A 75 -6.07 5.85 5.69
CA ARG A 75 -7.00 6.97 5.86
C ARG A 75 -8.21 6.90 4.92
N VAL A 76 -8.79 5.70 4.77
CA VAL A 76 -9.95 5.47 3.87
C VAL A 76 -11.24 6.14 4.35
N TYR A 77 -11.33 6.45 5.66
CA TYR A 77 -12.37 7.33 6.22
C TYR A 77 -11.93 8.80 6.27
N GLY A 78 -10.86 9.12 5.52
CA GLY A 78 -10.40 10.46 5.24
C GLY A 78 -9.79 11.21 6.43
N THR A 79 -9.74 12.52 6.23
CA THR A 79 -9.50 13.57 7.22
C THR A 79 -10.73 14.47 7.39
N HIS A 80 -11.86 14.05 6.79
CA HIS A 80 -13.17 14.66 6.88
C HIS A 80 -14.23 13.58 7.16
N PRO A 81 -15.37 13.95 7.77
CA PRO A 81 -16.49 13.02 7.92
C PRO A 81 -16.95 12.48 6.57
N VAL A 82 -17.16 11.17 6.50
CA VAL A 82 -17.75 10.47 5.36
C VAL A 82 -18.85 9.55 5.89
N GLU A 83 -19.92 9.36 5.13
CA GLU A 83 -20.96 8.43 5.51
C GLU A 83 -20.43 6.98 5.52
N PRO A 84 -20.46 6.25 6.66
CA PRO A 84 -19.79 4.96 6.77
C PRO A 84 -20.30 3.90 5.78
N GLY A 85 -21.61 3.89 5.52
CA GLY A 85 -22.23 2.94 4.59
C GLY A 85 -21.79 3.17 3.14
N GLU A 86 -21.68 4.43 2.73
CA GLU A 86 -21.19 4.81 1.41
C GLU A 86 -19.71 4.47 1.27
N ARG A 87 -18.89 4.81 2.27
CA ARG A 87 -17.46 4.55 2.22
C ARG A 87 -17.13 3.05 2.20
N ARG A 88 -17.85 2.24 2.97
CA ARG A 88 -17.75 0.77 2.89
C ARG A 88 -18.08 0.27 1.48
N THR A 89 -19.12 0.81 0.86
CA THR A 89 -19.54 0.40 -0.49
C THR A 89 -18.49 0.77 -1.54
N TRP A 90 -17.86 1.95 -1.40
CA TRP A 90 -16.72 2.34 -2.22
C TRP A 90 -15.53 1.40 -2.04
N LEU A 91 -15.16 1.05 -0.80
CA LEU A 91 -14.05 0.12 -0.50
C LEU A 91 -14.24 -1.28 -1.08
N HIS A 92 -15.47 -1.76 -1.20
CA HIS A 92 -15.74 -3.06 -1.84
C HIS A 92 -15.57 -3.06 -3.36
N ARG A 93 -15.50 -1.87 -3.98
CA ARG A 93 -15.42 -1.69 -5.44
C ARG A 93 -14.07 -1.16 -5.91
N ALA A 94 -13.31 -0.51 -5.00
CA ALA A 94 -11.93 -0.15 -5.20
C ALA A 94 -11.06 -1.42 -5.23
#